data_AF-A0A949B617-F1
#
_entry.id   AF-A0A949B617-F1
#
_cell.length_a   1.000
_cell.length_b   1.000
_cell.length_c   1.000
_cell.angle_alpha   90.00
_cell.angle_beta   90.00
_cell.angle_gamma   90.00
#
_symmetry.space_group_name_H-M   'P 1'
#
loop_
_entity.id
_entity.type
_entity.pdbx_description
1 polymer ?
#
loop_
_entity_poly.entity_id
_entity_poly.type
_entity_poly.pdbx_seq_one_letter_code
_entity_poly.pdbx_strand_id
1 'polypeptide(L)'
;MATKTFGNLIKAVVDVDRELVAVDAELHSDLEALFLENGSQQKSLWGVNFYPDLQGDDFVEFDSMINMRPSQQNLSRGIDDESTRKKILEVINKWVKK
;
A
#
# COMPACT_ATOMS: atom_id res chain seq x y z
N MET A 1 -18.50 13.55 -20.46
CA MET A 1 -18.66 12.33 -19.65
C MET A 1 -17.27 11.88 -19.27
N ALA A 2 -16.91 11.98 -17.99
CA ALA A 2 -15.59 11.60 -17.52
C ALA A 2 -15.53 10.08 -17.41
N THR A 3 -15.10 9.41 -18.49
CA THR A 3 -14.71 8.00 -18.48
C THR A 3 -13.43 7.87 -17.68
N LYS A 4 -13.53 7.98 -16.34
CA LYS A 4 -12.45 7.62 -15.42
C LYS A 4 -12.43 6.11 -15.33
N THR A 5 -11.86 5.48 -16.36
CA THR A 5 -11.41 4.10 -16.28
C THR A 5 -10.21 4.09 -15.34
N PHE A 6 -10.46 4.18 -14.03
CA PHE A 6 -9.51 3.61 -13.07
C PHE A 6 -9.58 2.11 -13.30
N GLY A 7 -8.80 1.63 -14.27
CA GLY A 7 -8.72 0.22 -14.61
C GLY A 7 -8.45 -0.56 -13.34
N ASN A 8 -9.49 -1.24 -12.85
CA ASN A 8 -9.47 -2.19 -11.75
C ASN A 8 -8.51 -1.83 -10.59
N LEU A 9 -8.45 -0.56 -10.21
CA LEU A 9 -7.52 -0.05 -9.20
C LEU A 9 -7.95 -0.57 -7.84
N ILE A 10 -7.11 -1.38 -7.20
CA ILE A 10 -7.37 -1.93 -5.87
C ILE A 10 -6.48 -1.18 -4.89
N LYS A 11 -7.07 -0.55 -3.89
CA LYS A 11 -6.33 0.06 -2.78
C LYS A 11 -5.90 -1.02 -1.81
N ALA A 12 -4.67 -0.92 -1.33
CA ALA A 12 -4.10 -1.87 -0.39
C ALA A 12 -3.24 -1.18 0.68
N VAL A 13 -3.15 -1.78 1.85
CA VAL A 13 -2.22 -1.39 2.91
C VAL A 13 -1.41 -2.61 3.30
N VAL A 14 -0.11 -2.40 3.49
CA VAL A 14 0.84 -3.44 3.84
C VAL A 14 1.40 -3.16 5.23
N ASP A 15 1.35 -4.16 6.09
CA ASP A 15 2.07 -4.19 7.35
C ASP A 15 3.43 -4.89 7.14
N VAL A 16 4.51 -4.11 7.18
CA VAL A 16 5.87 -4.64 6.96
C VAL A 16 6.46 -5.36 8.18
N ASP A 17 5.87 -5.19 9.37
CA ASP A 17 6.35 -5.83 10.60
C ASP A 17 5.69 -7.20 10.77
N ARG A 18 4.39 -7.28 10.49
CA ARG A 18 3.59 -8.50 10.59
C ARG A 18 3.47 -9.27 9.27
N GLU A 19 4.00 -8.70 8.20
CA GLU A 19 3.97 -9.25 6.85
C GLU A 19 2.54 -9.54 6.36
N LEU A 20 1.62 -8.62 6.59
CA LEU A 20 0.20 -8.75 6.20
C LEU A 20 -0.16 -7.75 5.11
N VAL A 21 -1.15 -8.09 4.29
CA VAL A 21 -1.70 -7.23 3.25
C VAL A 21 -3.21 -7.16 3.43
N ALA A 22 -3.75 -5.95 3.55
CA ALA A 22 -5.19 -5.71 3.47
C ALA A 22 -5.49 -5.03 2.13
N VAL A 23 -6.56 -5.44 1.47
CA VAL A 23 -6.96 -4.98 0.14
C VAL A 23 -8.45 -4.68 0.12
N ASP A 24 -8.90 -4.03 -0.95
CA ASP A 24 -10.32 -3.86 -1.29
C ASP A 24 -11.11 -2.98 -0.30
N ALA A 25 -10.69 -1.72 -0.18
CA ALA A 25 -11.45 -0.69 0.51
C ALA A 25 -11.56 0.60 -0.31
N GLU A 26 -12.55 1.43 0.03
CA GLU A 26 -12.76 2.74 -0.59
C GLU A 26 -11.57 3.68 -0.33
N LEU A 27 -11.02 3.68 0.89
CA LEU A 27 -9.88 4.52 1.27
C LEU A 27 -8.78 3.69 1.93
N HIS A 28 -7.52 4.10 1.71
CA HIS A 28 -6.37 3.52 2.41
C HIS A 28 -6.44 3.70 3.93
N SER A 29 -7.10 4.76 4.41
CA SER A 29 -7.31 5.01 5.83
C SER A 29 -8.21 3.97 6.51
N ASP A 30 -9.15 3.38 5.77
CA ASP A 30 -10.03 2.34 6.33
C ASP A 30 -9.24 1.05 6.58
N LEU A 31 -8.36 0.69 5.64
CA LEU A 31 -7.45 -0.44 5.79
C LEU A 31 -6.39 -0.20 6.87
N GLU A 32 -5.88 1.03 6.97
CA GLU A 32 -4.98 1.42 8.06
C GLU A 32 -5.68 1.26 9.42
N ALA A 33 -6.91 1.76 9.56
CA ALA A 33 -7.69 1.63 10.78
C ALA A 33 -7.92 0.16 11.15
N LEU A 34 -8.30 -0.68 10.18
CA LEU A 34 -8.47 -2.13 10.37
C LEU A 34 -7.20 -2.79 10.93
N PHE A 35 -6.03 -2.41 10.42
CA PHE A 35 -4.76 -2.92 10.92
C PHE A 35 -4.48 -2.47 12.35
N LEU A 36 -4.71 -1.19 12.65
CA LEU A 36 -4.53 -0.63 13.99
C LEU A 36 -5.43 -1.33 15.01
N GLU A 37 -6.70 -1.59 14.66
CA GLU A 37 -7.64 -2.34 15.49
C GLU A 37 -7.17 -3.79 15.72
N ASN A 38 -6.50 -4.39 14.74
CA ASN A 38 -5.90 -5.72 14.84
C ASN A 38 -4.52 -5.72 15.51
N GLY A 39 -4.07 -4.61 16.10
CA GLY A 39 -2.83 -4.51 16.88
C GLY A 39 -1.57 -4.21 16.08
N SER A 40 -1.70 -3.84 14.81
CA SER A 40 -0.56 -3.36 14.01
C SER A 40 -0.11 -1.98 14.47
N GLN A 41 1.17 -1.67 14.22
CA GLN A 41 1.72 -0.36 14.54
C GLN A 41 1.62 0.56 13.33
N GLN A 42 1.09 1.76 13.51
CA GLN A 42 0.92 2.74 12.43
C GLN A 42 2.22 2.98 11.63
N LYS A 43 3.35 2.98 12.32
CA LYS A 43 4.69 3.20 11.74
C LYS A 43 5.11 2.11 10.74
N SER A 44 4.46 0.95 10.79
CA SER A 44 4.72 -0.22 9.95
C SER A 44 3.70 -0.35 8.81
N LEU A 45 2.71 0.55 8.73
CA LEU A 45 1.63 0.51 7.75
C LEU A 45 1.91 1.45 6.58
N TRP A 46 1.90 0.88 5.38
CA TRP A 46 2.18 1.59 4.14
C TRP A 46 1.09 1.35 3.11
N GLY A 47 0.56 2.42 2.54
CA GLY A 47 -0.47 2.38 1.51
C GLY A 47 0.13 2.21 0.13
N VAL A 48 -0.45 1.28 -0.64
CA VAL A 48 -0.09 1.02 -2.04
C VAL A 48 -1.36 0.86 -2.88
N ASN A 49 -1.20 0.99 -4.18
CA ASN A 49 -2.24 0.75 -5.18
C ASN A 49 -1.84 -0.46 -6.01
N PHE A 50 -2.78 -1.36 -6.27
CA PHE A 50 -2.60 -2.47 -7.19
C PHE A 50 -3.34 -2.22 -8.49
N TYR A 51 -2.63 -2.46 -9.58
CA TYR A 51 -3.17 -2.41 -10.94
C TYR A 51 -3.11 -3.84 -11.51
N PRO A 52 -4.13 -4.68 -11.29
CA PRO A 52 -4.11 -6.08 -11.69
C PRO A 52 -3.93 -6.28 -13.20
N ASP A 53 -4.39 -5.31 -14.01
CA ASP A 53 -4.21 -5.27 -15.46
C ASP A 53 -2.75 -5.00 -15.90
N LEU A 54 -1.91 -4.41 -15.04
CA LEU A 54 -0.49 -4.14 -15.30
C LEU A 54 0.39 -5.29 -14.80
N GLN A 55 1.42 -5.66 -15.55
CA GLN A 55 2.34 -6.75 -15.19
C GLN A 55 3.68 -6.22 -14.68
N GLY A 56 4.41 -7.09 -13.97
CA GLY A 56 5.75 -6.74 -13.45
C GLY A 56 5.70 -5.65 -12.38
N ASP A 57 6.69 -4.77 -12.40
CA ASP A 57 6.85 -3.69 -11.42
C ASP A 57 5.71 -2.65 -11.47
N ASP A 58 5.01 -2.52 -12.60
CA ASP A 58 3.86 -1.62 -12.76
C ASP A 58 2.59 -2.13 -12.04
N PHE A 59 2.60 -3.36 -11.52
CA PHE A 59 1.49 -3.91 -10.73
C PHE A 59 1.29 -3.15 -9.41
N VAL A 60 2.37 -2.66 -8.79
CA VAL A 60 2.34 -2.00 -7.48
C VAL A 60 2.77 -0.55 -7.62
N GLU A 61 1.87 0.37 -7.28
CA GLU A 61 2.18 1.80 -7.20
C GLU A 61 2.22 2.26 -5.75
N PHE A 62 3.32 2.89 -5.39
CA PHE A 62 3.50 3.53 -4.08
C PHE A 62 2.93 4.95 -4.14
N ASP A 63 1.60 5.10 -4.21
CA ASP A 63 0.93 6.39 -4.01
C ASP A 63 -0.24 6.24 -3.04
N SER A 64 -0.08 6.83 -1.85
CA SER A 64 -1.16 6.90 -0.87
C SER A 64 -1.04 8.12 0.03
N MET A 65 -2.18 8.65 0.46
CA MET A 65 -2.21 9.76 1.43
C MET A 65 -1.70 9.35 2.80
N ILE A 66 -1.87 8.09 3.21
CA ILE A 66 -1.42 7.62 4.53
C ILE A 66 0.11 7.54 4.62
N ASN A 67 0.81 7.55 3.48
CA ASN A 67 2.28 7.51 3.44
C ASN A 67 2.92 8.85 3.79
N MET A 68 2.18 9.97 3.70
CA MET A 68 2.73 11.29 4.04
C MET A 68 2.93 11.40 5.56
N ARG A 69 4.14 11.08 6.01
CA ARG A 69 4.52 10.97 7.42
C ARG A 69 5.84 11.70 7.68
N PRO A 70 5.79 13.03 7.90
CA PRO A 70 6.98 13.82 8.22
C PRO A 70 7.75 13.30 9.45
N SER A 71 7.05 12.71 10.42
CA SER A 71 7.64 12.11 11.62
C SER A 71 8.53 10.89 11.32
N GLN A 72 8.32 10.23 10.18
CA GLN A 72 9.13 9.09 9.71
C GLN A 72 10.04 9.47 8.53
N GLN A 73 10.29 10.78 8.34
CA GLN A 73 11.07 11.32 7.23
C GLN A 73 10.51 11.00 5.82
N ASN A 74 9.22 10.67 5.72
CA ASN A 74 8.55 10.43 4.44
C ASN A 74 7.63 11.62 4.12
N LEU A 75 8.11 12.53 3.26
CA LEU A 75 7.42 13.78 2.94
C LEU A 75 6.52 13.66 1.71
N SER A 76 6.62 12.55 0.98
CA SER A 76 5.82 12.28 -0.21
C SER A 76 4.64 11.36 0.09
N ARG A 77 3.74 11.22 -0.90
CA ARG A 77 2.70 10.17 -0.91
C ARG A 77 3.25 8.82 -1.33
N GLY A 78 4.46 8.82 -1.88
CA GLY A 78 5.23 7.62 -2.12
C GLY A 78 5.96 7.18 -0.88
N ILE A 79 6.90 6.27 -1.09
CA ILE A 79 7.77 5.76 -0.04
C ILE A 79 9.18 6.12 -0.48
N ASP A 80 9.81 7.09 0.15
CA ASP A 80 11.11 7.60 -0.30
C ASP A 80 12.25 6.61 0.04
N ASP A 81 12.05 5.82 1.10
CA ASP A 81 13.02 4.81 1.55
C ASP A 81 12.96 3.52 0.71
N GLU A 82 14.06 3.21 0.03
CA GLU A 82 14.17 2.02 -0.84
C GLU A 82 14.10 0.71 -0.04
N SER A 83 14.61 0.69 1.19
CA SER A 83 14.58 -0.52 2.02
C SER A 83 13.15 -0.91 2.40
N THR A 84 12.31 0.09 2.66
CA THR A 84 10.89 -0.06 2.97
C THR A 84 10.13 -0.51 1.72
N ARG A 85 10.40 0.06 0.54
CA ARG A 85 9.82 -0.41 -0.73
C ARG A 85 10.12 -1.88 -0.97
N LYS A 86 11.37 -2.30 -0.80
CA LYS A 86 11.80 -3.70 -0.97
C LYS A 86 11.02 -4.63 -0.04
N LYS A 87 10.95 -4.30 1.25
CA LYS A 87 10.15 -5.08 2.23
C LYS A 87 8.68 -5.18 1.84
N ILE A 88 8.08 -4.09 1.38
CA ILE A 88 6.68 -4.10 0.95
C ILE A 88 6.49 -5.04 -0.23
N LEU A 89 7.36 -5.00 -1.24
CA LEU A 89 7.31 -5.92 -2.38
C LEU A 89 7.52 -7.37 -1.95
N GLU A 90 8.44 -7.64 -1.03
CA GLU A 90 8.63 -8.98 -0.47
C GLU A 90 7.37 -9.50 0.20
N VAL A 91 6.70 -8.68 1.02
CA VAL A 91 5.43 -9.05 1.67
C VAL A 91 4.33 -9.27 0.63
N ILE A 92 4.19 -8.37 -0.35
CA ILE A 92 3.16 -8.50 -1.41
C ILE A 92 3.38 -9.79 -2.20
N ASN A 93 4.62 -10.10 -2.60
CA ASN A 93 4.96 -11.32 -3.35
C ASN A 93 4.68 -12.62 -2.57
N LYS A 94 4.60 -12.56 -1.22
CA LYS A 94 4.18 -13.71 -0.40
C LYS A 94 2.68 -14.00 -0.52
N TRP A 95 1.86 -12.95 -0.59
CA TRP A 95 0.40 -13.05 -0.58
C TRP A 95 -0.22 -13.10 -1.98
N VAL A 96 0.33 -12.33 -2.90
CA VAL A 96 -0.20 -12.18 -4.26
C VAL A 96 0.67 -13.00 -5.20
N LYS A 97 0.12 -14.10 -5.72
CA LYS A 97 0.71 -14.88 -6.80
C LYS A 97 0.02 -14.51 -8.10
N LYS A 98 0.76 -13.91 -9.03
CA LYS A 98 0.35 -13.82 -10.44
C LYS A 98 0.71 -15.09 -11.18
#